data_AF-A0A3P9MUG7-F1
#
_entry.id   AF-A0A3P9MUG7-F1
#
_cell.length_a   1.000
_cell.length_b   1.000
_cell.length_c   1.000
_cell.angle_alpha   90.00
_cell.angle_beta   90.00
_cell.angle_gamma   90.00
#
_symmetry.space_group_name_H-M   'P 1'
#
loop_
_entity.id
_entity.type
_entity.pdbx_description
1 polymer ?
#
loop_
_entity_poly.entity_id
_entity_poly.type
_entity_poly.pdbx_seq_one_letter_code
_entity_poly.pdbx_strand_id
1 'polypeptide(L)'
;MAEGATTEDYPQEIDEQLTTFDSSVNAVKTMLEKLMSMSRNDLLQKLDPLEQAKLDLMSVYTLNSLFWMYLVTKGINPREHGIKQELERIRTYMNRVKEITDKKKAARLDKGAASRFLRNALFDPDDKELKKAASKNQTISV
;
A
#
# COMPACT_ATOMS: atom_id res chain seq x y z
N MET A 1 -50.03 -27.02 15.95
CA MET A 1 -49.56 -26.03 16.94
C MET A 1 -48.22 -25.55 16.46
N ALA A 2 -48.11 -24.26 16.13
CA ALA A 2 -46.84 -23.66 15.72
C ALA A 2 -46.02 -23.38 16.99
N GLU A 3 -44.93 -24.11 17.16
CA GLU A 3 -43.92 -23.80 18.17
C GLU A 3 -43.23 -22.51 17.73
N GLY A 4 -43.49 -21.44 18.48
CA GLY A 4 -42.82 -20.16 18.30
C GLY A 4 -41.34 -20.32 18.54
N ALA A 5 -40.56 -20.14 17.48
CA ALA A 5 -39.11 -20.05 17.56
C ALA A 5 -38.75 -18.95 18.57
N THR A 6 -37.90 -19.32 19.52
CA THR A 6 -37.35 -18.48 20.57
C THR A 6 -36.73 -17.20 19.99
N THR A 7 -37.40 -16.06 20.16
CA THR A 7 -36.75 -14.75 20.07
C THR A 7 -35.74 -14.69 21.21
N GLU A 8 -34.45 -14.60 20.88
CA GLU A 8 -33.37 -14.57 21.87
C GLU A 8 -33.61 -13.45 22.90
N ASP A 9 -33.61 -13.79 24.19
CA ASP A 9 -33.84 -12.88 25.32
C ASP A 9 -32.61 -11.96 25.50
N TYR A 10 -32.50 -10.91 24.69
CA TYR A 10 -31.61 -9.79 24.93
C TYR A 10 -32.40 -8.49 25.12
N PRO A 11 -31.84 -7.47 25.82
CA PRO A 11 -32.52 -6.20 26.04
C PRO A 11 -32.87 -5.51 24.71
N GLN A 12 -34.08 -4.96 24.58
CA GLN A 12 -34.53 -4.32 23.33
C GLN A 12 -33.66 -3.12 22.93
N GLU A 13 -32.99 -2.49 23.90
CA GLU A 13 -32.09 -1.36 23.70
C GLU A 13 -30.84 -1.70 22.87
N ILE A 14 -30.54 -2.99 22.67
CA ILE A 14 -29.41 -3.44 21.85
C ILE A 14 -29.83 -4.07 20.51
N ASP A 15 -31.12 -4.22 20.25
CA ASP A 15 -31.67 -4.90 19.07
C ASP A 15 -31.19 -4.27 17.76
N GLU A 16 -31.22 -2.94 17.68
CA GLU A 16 -30.78 -2.19 16.50
C GLU A 16 -29.27 -2.37 16.26
N GLN A 17 -28.45 -2.33 17.32
CA GLN A 17 -27.01 -2.55 17.22
C GLN A 17 -26.69 -3.97 16.76
N LEU A 18 -27.40 -4.98 17.27
CA LEU A 18 -27.20 -6.38 16.90
C LEU A 18 -27.62 -6.64 15.45
N THR A 19 -28.79 -6.13 15.04
CA THR A 19 -29.28 -6.25 13.65
C THR A 19 -28.33 -5.56 12.67
N THR A 20 -27.82 -4.38 13.03
CA THR A 20 -26.85 -3.65 12.22
C THR A 20 -25.51 -4.40 12.14
N PHE A 21 -25.06 -4.96 13.26
CA PHE A 21 -23.84 -5.75 13.31
C PHE A 21 -23.93 -7.02 12.46
N ASP A 22 -25.01 -7.79 12.58
CA ASP A 22 -25.26 -8.99 11.78
C ASP A 22 -25.28 -8.65 10.28
N SER A 23 -26.03 -7.62 9.89
CA SER A 23 -26.09 -7.15 8.50
C SER A 23 -24.69 -6.77 7.97
N SER A 24 -23.89 -6.07 8.78
CA SER A 24 -22.54 -5.66 8.42
C SER A 24 -21.59 -6.85 8.28
N VAL A 25 -21.65 -7.81 9.19
CA VAL A 25 -20.82 -9.03 9.15
C VAL A 25 -21.20 -9.89 7.94
N ASN A 26 -22.50 -10.01 7.63
CA ASN A 26 -22.97 -10.74 6.47
C ASN A 26 -22.55 -10.09 5.14
N ALA A 27 -22.52 -8.75 5.07
CA ALA A 27 -21.98 -8.04 3.93
C ALA A 27 -20.48 -8.33 3.72
N VAL A 28 -19.68 -8.29 4.80
CA VAL A 28 -18.24 -8.61 4.76
C VAL A 28 -18.01 -10.07 4.35
N LYS A 29 -18.80 -11.00 4.91
CA LYS A 29 -18.75 -12.42 4.55
C LYS A 29 -18.98 -12.63 3.06
N THR A 30 -20.03 -12.04 2.50
CA THR A 30 -20.35 -12.12 1.07
C THR A 30 -19.21 -11.61 0.19
N MET A 31 -18.58 -10.49 0.57
CA MET A 31 -17.42 -9.95 -0.16
C MET A 31 -16.21 -10.88 -0.08
N LEU A 32 -15.96 -11.47 1.09
CA LEU A 32 -14.84 -12.37 1.30
C LEU A 32 -15.02 -13.69 0.53
N GLU A 33 -16.22 -14.27 0.52
CA GLU A 33 -16.55 -15.46 -0.27
C GLU A 33 -16.31 -15.21 -1.76
N LYS A 34 -16.74 -14.06 -2.28
CA LYS A 34 -16.45 -13.66 -3.67
C LYS A 34 -14.94 -13.58 -3.91
N LEU A 35 -14.18 -12.95 -3.02
CA LEU A 35 -12.73 -12.84 -3.16
C LEU A 35 -12.05 -14.22 -3.13
N MET A 36 -12.48 -15.11 -2.22
CA MET A 36 -11.92 -16.45 -2.04
C MET A 36 -12.30 -17.42 -3.16
N SER A 37 -13.41 -17.18 -3.87
CA SER A 37 -13.79 -17.96 -5.05
C SER A 37 -12.86 -17.75 -6.25
N MET A 38 -12.03 -16.70 -6.23
CA MET A 38 -11.05 -16.41 -7.26
C MET A 38 -9.73 -17.11 -6.96
N SER A 39 -9.11 -17.73 -7.96
CA SER A 39 -7.74 -18.27 -7.82
C SER A 39 -6.77 -17.13 -7.51
N ARG A 40 -6.06 -17.22 -6.37
CA ARG A 40 -5.04 -16.23 -5.99
C ARG A 40 -3.93 -16.12 -7.01
N ASN A 41 -3.51 -17.24 -7.60
CA ASN A 41 -2.48 -17.26 -8.64
C ASN A 41 -2.94 -16.49 -9.89
N ASP A 42 -4.19 -16.69 -10.30
CA ASP A 42 -4.77 -16.03 -11.47
C ASP A 42 -4.95 -14.52 -11.22
N LEU A 43 -5.19 -14.14 -9.97
CA LEU A 43 -5.31 -12.73 -9.57
C LEU A 43 -3.92 -12.06 -9.55
N LEU A 44 -2.92 -12.69 -8.93
CA LEU A 44 -1.57 -12.13 -8.82
C LEU A 44 -0.89 -11.98 -10.19
N GLN A 45 -1.13 -12.91 -11.12
CA GLN A 45 -0.59 -12.81 -12.48
C GLN A 45 -1.10 -11.58 -13.27
N LYS A 46 -2.26 -11.03 -12.90
CA LYS A 46 -2.88 -9.88 -13.58
C LYS A 46 -2.50 -8.54 -12.97
N LEU A 47 -1.88 -8.54 -11.80
CA LEU A 47 -1.60 -7.33 -11.02
C LEU A 47 -0.11 -6.97 -11.10
N ASP A 48 0.18 -5.67 -11.17
CA ASP A 48 1.55 -5.20 -11.03
C ASP A 48 2.08 -5.45 -9.59
N PRO A 49 3.39 -5.47 -9.34
CA PRO A 49 3.92 -5.75 -8.00
C PRO A 49 3.41 -4.81 -6.90
N LEU A 50 3.07 -3.57 -7.23
CA LEU A 50 2.55 -2.60 -6.27
C LEU A 50 1.07 -2.86 -5.96
N GLU A 51 0.29 -3.28 -6.94
CA GLU A 51 -1.08 -3.74 -6.79
C GLU A 51 -1.17 -5.04 -5.99
N GLN A 52 -0.25 -5.98 -6.22
CA GLN A 52 -0.13 -7.21 -5.41
C GLN A 52 0.15 -6.86 -3.95
N ALA A 53 1.10 -5.96 -3.68
CA ALA A 53 1.41 -5.52 -2.32
C ALA A 53 0.21 -4.84 -1.63
N LYS A 54 -0.58 -4.05 -2.37
CA LYS A 54 -1.81 -3.45 -1.84
C LYS A 54 -2.84 -4.52 -1.50
N LEU A 55 -3.04 -5.49 -2.39
CA LEU A 55 -3.98 -6.58 -2.17
C LEU A 55 -3.60 -7.38 -0.92
N ASP A 56 -2.34 -7.81 -0.82
CA ASP A 56 -1.85 -8.59 0.34
C ASP A 56 -1.99 -7.78 1.65
N LEU A 57 -1.70 -6.48 1.62
CA LEU A 57 -1.90 -5.59 2.77
C LEU A 57 -3.37 -5.47 3.17
N MET A 58 -4.27 -5.36 2.20
CA MET A 58 -5.72 -5.34 2.46
C MET A 58 -6.19 -6.68 3.03
N SER A 59 -5.69 -7.81 2.53
CA SER A 59 -6.03 -9.14 3.04
C SER A 59 -5.61 -9.31 4.50
N VAL A 60 -4.36 -8.97 4.84
CA VAL A 60 -3.88 -9.09 6.23
C VAL A 60 -4.57 -8.07 7.15
N TYR A 61 -4.87 -6.86 6.68
CA TYR A 61 -5.62 -5.87 7.44
C TYR A 61 -7.03 -6.34 7.77
N THR A 62 -7.74 -6.89 6.78
CA THR A 62 -9.09 -7.45 6.97
C THR A 62 -9.07 -8.59 7.98
N LEU A 63 -8.12 -9.53 7.87
CA LEU A 63 -8.00 -10.65 8.81
C LEU A 63 -7.77 -10.16 10.25
N ASN A 64 -6.84 -9.22 10.45
CA ASN A 64 -6.53 -8.69 11.78
C ASN A 64 -7.69 -7.85 12.33
N SER A 65 -8.44 -7.14 11.48
CA SER A 65 -9.63 -6.39 11.88
C SER A 65 -10.77 -7.31 12.32
N LEU A 66 -11.00 -8.42 11.60
CA LEU A 66 -11.98 -9.44 12.00
C LEU A 66 -11.57 -10.11 13.32
N PHE A 67 -10.28 -10.38 13.51
CA PHE A 67 -9.78 -10.92 14.77
C PHE A 67 -9.92 -9.92 15.93
N TRP A 68 -9.68 -8.62 15.68
CA TRP A 68 -9.97 -7.58 16.66
C TRP A 68 -11.44 -7.58 17.07
N MET A 69 -12.36 -7.63 16.10
CA MET A 69 -13.81 -7.73 16.38
C MET A 69 -14.13 -8.98 17.22
N TYR A 70 -13.56 -10.13 16.88
CA TYR A 70 -13.73 -11.36 17.65
C TYR A 70 -13.27 -11.22 19.10
N LEU A 71 -12.15 -10.56 19.36
CA LEU A 71 -11.71 -10.30 20.74
C LEU A 71 -12.72 -9.42 21.50
N VAL A 72 -13.25 -8.38 20.84
CA VAL A 72 -14.30 -7.54 21.43
C VAL A 72 -15.54 -8.36 21.78
N THR A 73 -15.99 -9.28 20.92
CA THR A 73 -17.16 -10.13 21.23
C THR A 73 -16.90 -11.14 22.35
N LYS A 74 -15.62 -11.46 22.63
CA LYS A 74 -15.22 -12.26 23.80
C LYS A 74 -15.00 -11.43 25.06
N GLY A 75 -15.24 -10.12 25.02
CA GLY A 75 -14.98 -9.21 26.15
C GLY A 75 -13.50 -8.98 26.43
N ILE A 76 -12.62 -9.34 25.50
CA ILE A 76 -11.17 -9.15 25.63
C ILE A 76 -10.83 -7.78 25.03
N ASN A 77 -10.17 -6.91 25.81
CA ASN A 77 -9.71 -5.62 25.32
C ASN A 77 -8.59 -5.80 24.28
N PRO A 78 -8.82 -5.52 22.98
CA PRO A 78 -7.81 -5.81 21.97
C PRO A 78 -6.61 -4.85 22.04
N ARG A 79 -6.74 -3.72 22.76
CA ARG A 79 -5.64 -2.77 22.98
C ARG A 79 -4.55 -3.34 23.89
N GLU A 80 -4.90 -4.31 24.73
CA GLU A 80 -3.99 -5.04 25.63
C GLU A 80 -3.53 -6.36 25.00
N HIS A 81 -4.11 -6.76 23.87
CA HIS A 81 -3.74 -7.96 23.14
C HIS A 81 -2.65 -7.65 22.08
N GLY A 82 -1.83 -8.65 21.73
CA GLY A 82 -0.76 -8.53 20.73
C GLY A 82 -1.23 -8.08 19.33
N ILE A 83 -2.53 -8.17 19.06
CA ILE A 83 -3.16 -7.73 17.80
C ILE A 83 -2.92 -6.25 17.51
N LYS A 84 -2.76 -5.42 18.55
CA LYS A 84 -2.43 -4.00 18.38
C LYS A 84 -1.08 -3.84 17.66
N GLN A 85 -0.08 -4.66 18.00
CA GLN A 85 1.23 -4.60 17.36
C GLN A 85 1.16 -5.03 15.90
N GLU A 86 0.33 -6.03 15.60
CA GLU A 86 0.07 -6.47 14.22
C GLU A 86 -0.57 -5.35 13.38
N LEU A 87 -1.54 -4.62 13.92
CA LEU A 87 -2.14 -3.47 13.22
C LEU A 87 -1.14 -2.33 13.00
N GLU A 88 -0.26 -2.04 13.96
CA GLU A 88 0.81 -1.04 13.78
C GLU A 88 1.83 -1.48 12.72
N ARG A 89 2.15 -2.78 12.67
CA ARG A 89 3.00 -3.36 11.63
C ARG A 89 2.37 -3.18 10.25
N ILE A 90 1.08 -3.49 10.11
CA ILE A 90 0.33 -3.31 8.86
C ILE A 90 0.31 -1.83 8.44
N ARG A 91 0.04 -0.91 9.38
CA ARG A 91 0.07 0.54 9.13
C ARG A 91 1.43 0.99 8.58
N THR A 92 2.52 0.48 9.15
CA THR A 92 3.89 0.77 8.70
C THR A 92 4.07 0.38 7.24
N TYR A 93 3.63 -0.83 6.85
CA TYR A 93 3.73 -1.28 5.46
C TYR A 93 2.77 -0.55 4.51
N MET A 94 1.57 -0.17 4.95
CA MET A 94 0.67 0.69 4.16
C MET A 94 1.29 2.05 3.86
N ASN A 95 1.93 2.67 4.86
CA ASN A 95 2.68 3.92 4.67
C ASN A 95 3.83 3.73 3.67
N ARG A 96 4.54 2.60 3.74
CA ARG A 96 5.60 2.28 2.78
C ARG A 96 5.08 2.16 1.34
N VAL A 97 3.95 1.49 1.14
CA VAL A 97 3.30 1.39 -0.17
C VAL A 97 2.85 2.75 -0.68
N LYS A 98 2.32 3.61 0.22
CA LYS A 98 1.95 4.99 -0.10
C LYS A 98 3.17 5.80 -0.56
N GLU A 99 4.26 5.78 0.19
CA GLU A 99 5.51 6.46 -0.19
C GLU A 99 6.03 6.03 -1.56
N ILE A 100 6.03 4.72 -1.85
CA ILE A 100 6.47 4.19 -3.14
C ILE A 100 5.55 4.68 -4.26
N THR A 101 4.24 4.67 -4.02
CA THR A 101 3.23 5.17 -4.97
C THR A 101 3.45 6.65 -5.26
N ASP A 102 3.69 7.46 -4.22
CA ASP A 102 3.88 8.90 -4.35
C ASP A 102 5.21 9.24 -5.05
N LYS A 103 6.29 8.50 -4.75
CA LYS A 103 7.57 8.61 -5.46
C LYS A 103 7.45 8.29 -6.95
N LYS A 104 6.53 7.38 -7.34
CA LYS A 104 6.25 7.09 -8.76
C LYS A 104 5.60 8.28 -9.47
N LYS A 105 4.84 9.11 -8.75
CA LYS A 105 4.15 10.32 -9.25
C LYS A 105 4.99 11.59 -9.15
N ALA A 106 6.03 11.61 -8.33
CA ALA A 106 6.87 12.78 -8.11
C ALA A 106 7.59 13.22 -9.40
N ALA A 107 7.72 14.53 -9.59
CA ALA A 107 8.50 15.11 -10.68
C ALA A 107 9.94 14.61 -10.60
N ARG A 108 10.47 14.13 -11.72
CA ARG A 108 11.86 13.66 -11.82
C ARG A 108 12.72 14.77 -12.39
N LEU A 109 13.88 14.98 -11.78
CA LEU A 109 14.90 15.86 -12.36
C LEU A 109 15.38 15.27 -13.69
N ASP A 110 15.29 16.05 -14.76
CA ASP A 110 15.96 15.71 -16.01
C ASP A 110 17.46 15.91 -15.84
N LYS A 111 18.17 14.80 -15.61
CA LYS A 111 19.63 14.77 -15.45
C LYS A 111 20.34 15.30 -16.70
N GLY A 112 19.75 15.10 -17.89
CA GLY A 112 20.29 15.60 -19.14
C GLY A 112 20.18 17.12 -19.21
N ALA A 113 19.01 17.69 -18.90
CA ALA A 113 18.82 19.13 -18.83
C ALA A 113 19.74 19.77 -17.77
N ALA A 114 19.82 19.19 -16.57
CA ALA A 114 20.73 19.65 -15.52
C ALA A 114 22.21 19.63 -15.96
N SER A 115 22.63 18.58 -16.66
CA SER A 115 23.99 18.48 -17.21
C SER A 115 24.26 19.54 -18.28
N ARG A 116 23.27 19.87 -19.13
CA ARG A 116 23.37 20.94 -20.13
C ARG A 116 23.51 22.30 -19.47
N PHE A 117 22.72 22.59 -18.43
CA PHE A 117 22.84 23.83 -17.67
C PHE A 117 24.22 23.96 -17.01
N LEU A 118 24.71 22.89 -16.38
CA LEU A 118 26.03 22.89 -15.75
C LEU A 118 27.14 23.09 -16.79
N ARG A 119 27.08 22.39 -17.92
CA ARG A 119 28.08 22.52 -19.00
C ARG A 119 28.12 23.93 -19.58
N ASN A 120 26.97 24.58 -19.70
CA ASN A 120 26.90 25.94 -20.23
C ASN A 120 27.34 26.98 -19.19
N ALA A 121 27.05 26.75 -17.90
CA ALA A 121 27.48 27.63 -16.80
C ALA A 121 28.99 27.54 -16.52
N LEU A 122 29.59 26.36 -16.68
CA LEU A 122 31.03 26.12 -16.56
C LEU A 122 31.77 26.27 -17.90
N PHE A 123 31.12 26.81 -18.92
CA PHE A 123 31.76 27.00 -20.22
C PHE A 123 32.72 28.19 -20.15
N ASP A 124 34.02 27.89 -20.17
CA ASP A 124 35.08 28.88 -20.32
C ASP A 124 35.61 28.85 -21.77
N PRO A 125 35.57 29.97 -22.51
CA PRO A 125 36.11 30.03 -23.87
C PRO A 125 37.61 29.76 -23.95
N ASP A 126 38.39 30.09 -22.90
CA ASP A 126 39.85 29.90 -22.89
C ASP A 126 40.23 28.42 -22.83
N ASP A 127 39.39 27.58 -22.21
CA ASP A 127 39.53 26.13 -22.13
C ASP A 127 39.44 25.45 -23.51
N LYS A 128 38.71 26.05 -24.46
CA LYS A 128 38.61 25.57 -25.85
C LYS A 128 39.86 25.91 -26.67
N GLU A 129 40.41 27.10 -26.45
CA GLU A 129 41.66 27.53 -27.09
C GLU A 129 42.84 26.67 -26.61
N LEU A 130 42.90 26.36 -25.31
CA LEU A 130 43.90 25.45 -24.73
C LEU A 130 43.79 24.03 -25.28
N LYS A 131 42.57 23.47 -25.40
CA LYS A 131 42.35 22.13 -25.98
C LYS A 131 42.65 22.08 -27.48
N LYS A 132 42.33 23.13 -28.24
CA LYS A 132 42.70 23.23 -29.67
C LYS A 132 44.20 23.36 -29.87
N ALA A 133 44.89 24.15 -29.04
CA ALA A 133 46.34 24.29 -29.09
C ALA A 133 47.07 22.97 -28.75
N ALA A 134 46.59 22.24 -27.74
CA ALA A 134 47.15 20.94 -27.37
C ALA A 134 46.95 19.87 -28.46
N SER A 135 45.77 19.83 -29.11
CA SER A 135 45.50 18.84 -30.16
C SER A 135 46.24 19.13 -31.47
N LYS A 136 46.57 20.41 -31.75
CA LYS A 136 47.32 20.81 -32.95
C LYS A 136 48.82 20.48 -32.84
N ASN A 137 49.39 20.50 -31.64
CA ASN A 137 50.79 20.12 -31.41
C ASN A 137 51.03 18.60 -31.48
N GLN A 138 50.01 17.76 -31.30
CA GLN A 138 50.13 16.30 -31.43
C GLN A 138 50.12 15.81 -32.89
N THR A 139 49.52 16.56 -33.82
CA THR A 139 49.44 16.19 -35.24
C THR A 139 50.70 16.57 -36.04
N ILE A 140 51.55 17.45 -35.52
CA ILE A 140 52.76 17.95 -36.21
C ILE A 140 54.01 17.11 -35.88
N SER A 141 53.93 16.15 -34.95
CA SER A 141 55.01 15.21 -34.62
C SER A 141 54.87 13.88 -35.39
N VAL A 142 55.11 13.90 -36.70
CA VAL A 142 55.43 12.69 -37.50
C VAL A 142 56.63 12.99 -38.37
#